data_AF-A0A952RRT4-F1
#
_entry.id   AF-A0A952RRT4-F1
#
_cell.length_a   1.000
_cell.length_b   1.000
_cell.length_c   1.000
_cell.angle_alpha   90.00
_cell.angle_beta   90.00
_cell.angle_gamma   90.00
#
_symmetry.space_group_name_H-M   'P 1'
#
loop_
_entity.id
_entity.type
_entity.pdbx_description
1 polymer ?
#
loop_
_entity_poly.entity_id
_entity_poly.type
_entity_poly.pdbx_seq_one_letter_code
_entity_poly.pdbx_strand_id
1 'polypeptide(L)' 'MESELQPVLKSLRSSGINVVAIHHHMTGESPRILFLHYWGRGKAVALAGAVKKALELTAWDKG' A
#
# COMPACT_ATOMS: atom_id res chain seq x y z
N MET A 1 -0.65 10.29 7.54
CA MET A 1 -0.06 8.94 7.32
C MET A 1 -0.89 7.83 7.96
N GLU A 2 -1.20 7.88 9.27
CA GLU A 2 -2.05 6.84 9.89
C GLU A 2 -3.41 6.68 9.20
N SER A 3 -3.98 7.81 8.73
CA SER A 3 -5.23 7.86 7.97
C SER A 3 -5.20 7.09 6.64
N GLU A 4 -4.02 6.92 6.03
CA GLU A 4 -3.87 6.26 4.73
C GLU A 4 -3.51 4.78 4.88
N LEU A 5 -2.75 4.43 5.92
CA LEU A 5 -2.24 3.07 6.12
C LEU A 5 -3.37 2.03 6.19
N GLN A 6 -4.35 2.25 7.05
CA GLN A 6 -5.43 1.27 7.25
C GLN A 6 -6.28 1.04 5.98
N PRO A 7 -6.72 2.09 5.26
CA PRO A 7 -7.38 1.93 3.95
C PRO A 7 -6.54 1.13 2.94
N VAL A 8 -5.25 1.44 2.80
CA VAL A 8 -4.33 0.74 1.88
C VAL A 8 -4.25 -0.75 2.22
N LEU A 9 -4.01 -1.08 3.50
CA LEU A 9 -3.91 -2.48 3.94
C LEU A 9 -5.20 -3.27 3.71
N LYS A 10 -6.36 -2.66 3.98
CA LYS A 10 -7.67 -3.27 3.72
C LYS A 10 -7.88 -3.49 2.22
N SER A 11 -7.54 -2.51 1.38
CA SER A 11 -7.69 -2.60 -0.08
C SER A 11 -6.87 -3.75 -0.66
N LEU A 12 -5.59 -3.86 -0.27
CA LEU A 12 -4.70 -4.93 -0.70
C LEU A 12 -5.22 -6.31 -0.27
N ARG A 13 -5.56 -6.47 1.02
CA ARG A 13 -6.09 -7.75 1.54
C ARG A 13 -7.40 -8.15 0.88
N SER A 14 -8.32 -7.20 0.67
CA SER A 14 -9.59 -7.46 -0.02
C SER A 14 -9.40 -7.88 -1.48
N SER A 15 -8.29 -7.47 -2.09
CA SER A 15 -7.90 -7.83 -3.45
C SER A 15 -7.05 -9.11 -3.53
N GLY A 16 -6.88 -9.84 -2.42
CA GLY A 16 -6.08 -11.06 -2.37
C GLY A 16 -4.57 -10.84 -2.38
N ILE A 17 -4.10 -9.62 -2.13
CA ILE A 17 -2.68 -9.30 -1.98
C ILE A 17 -2.28 -9.49 -0.51
N ASN A 18 -1.23 -10.28 -0.28
CA ASN A 18 -0.69 -10.52 1.05
C ASN A 18 0.24 -9.39 1.46
N VAL A 19 0.08 -8.91 2.69
CA VAL A 19 1.00 -7.96 3.32
C VAL A 19 2.06 -8.75 4.07
N VAL A 20 3.32 -8.55 3.70
CA VAL A 20 4.47 -9.30 4.22
C VAL A 20 5.15 -8.53 5.34
N ALA A 21 5.35 -7.22 5.18
CA ALA A 21 5.98 -6.39 6.21
C ALA A 21 5.57 -4.91 6.09
N ILE A 22 5.62 -4.21 7.23
CA ILE A 22 5.44 -2.76 7.33
C ILE A 22 6.57 -2.23 8.21
N HIS A 23 7.33 -1.26 7.73
CA HIS A 23 8.40 -0.62 8.52
C HIS A 23 8.72 0.78 8.01
N HIS A 24 9.54 1.52 8.76
CA HIS A 24 10.13 2.80 8.39
C HIS A 24 11.65 2.64 8.42
N HIS A 25 12.37 3.29 7.50
CA HIS A 25 13.83 3.18 7.42
C HIS A 25 14.57 4.35 8.08
N MET A 26 13.87 5.47 8.34
CA MET A 26 14.49 6.71 8.78
C MET A 26 13.97 7.12 10.16
N THR A 27 14.88 7.55 11.03
CA THR A 27 14.55 8.17 12.32
C THR A 27 14.46 9.69 12.17
N GLY A 28 13.41 10.31 12.71
CA GLY A 28 13.27 11.78 12.75
C GLY A 28 12.70 12.42 11.48
N GLU A 29 12.22 11.63 10.51
CA GLU A 29 11.54 12.15 9.31
C GLU A 29 10.15 12.72 9.62
N SER A 30 9.79 13.81 8.92
CA SER A 30 8.45 14.41 8.95
C SER A 30 8.09 14.95 7.55
N PRO A 31 6.99 14.49 6.93
CA PRO A 31 6.07 13.47 7.43
C PRO A 31 6.77 12.10 7.51
N ARG A 32 6.32 11.24 8.43
CA ARG A 32 6.79 9.86 8.51
C ARG A 32 6.50 9.16 7.18
N ILE A 33 7.37 8.25 6.77
CA ILE A 33 7.28 7.44 5.57
C ILE A 33 7.24 5.97 5.99
N LEU A 34 6.25 5.23 5.50
CA LEU A 34 6.17 3.78 5.69
C LEU A 34 6.46 3.06 4.38
N PHE A 35 7.19 1.97 4.52
CA PHE A 35 7.50 1.02 3.47
C PHE A 35 6.64 -0.23 3.70
N LEU A 36 5.94 -0.64 2.64
CA LEU A 36 5.04 -1.78 2.64
C LEU A 36 5.56 -2.83 1.67
N HIS A 37 5.87 -4.01 2.18
CA HIS A 37 6.20 -5.17 1.36
C HIS A 37 4.96 -6.03 1.19
N TYR A 38 4.64 -6.38 -0.05
CA TYR A 38 3.46 -7.16 -0.37
C TYR A 38 3.77 -8.22 -1.44
N TRP A 39 2.95 -9.26 -1.47
CA TRP A 39 3.10 -10.37 -2.39
C TRP A 39 1.74 -10.85 -2.89
N GLY A 40 1.66 -11.18 -4.18
CA GLY A 40 0.46 -11.74 -4.80
C GLY A 40 0.81 -12.54 -6.04
N ARG A 41 -0.08 -13.47 -6.42
CA ARG A 41 0.06 -14.31 -7.62
C ARG A 41 -1.27 -14.37 -8.35
N GLY A 42 -1.23 -14.26 -9.67
CA GLY A 42 -2.43 -14.30 -10.51
C GLY A 42 -2.20 -13.63 -11.86
N LYS A 43 -3.29 -13.27 -12.53
CA LYS A 43 -3.24 -12.52 -13.80
C LYS A 43 -2.62 -11.14 -13.57
N ALA A 44 -1.66 -10.76 -14.40
CA ALA A 44 -0.94 -9.49 -14.26
C ALA A 44 -1.89 -8.28 -14.18
N VAL A 45 -2.93 -8.22 -15.03
CA VAL A 45 -3.93 -7.12 -15.03
C VAL A 45 -4.68 -7.04 -13.70
N ALA A 46 -5.01 -8.18 -13.08
CA ALA A 46 -5.71 -8.18 -11.79
C ALA A 46 -4.79 -7.66 -10.66
N LEU A 47 -3.51 -8.08 -10.67
CA LEU A 47 -2.51 -7.60 -9.71
C LEU A 47 -2.28 -6.09 -9.87
N ALA A 48 -2.13 -5.61 -11.10
CA ALA A 48 -1.97 -4.19 -11.39
C ALA A 48 -3.17 -3.36 -10.91
N GLY A 49 -4.40 -3.84 -11.16
CA GLY A 49 -5.62 -3.19 -10.68
C GLY A 49 -5.71 -3.13 -9.15
N ALA A 50 -5.33 -4.21 -8.46
CA ALA A 50 -5.29 -4.25 -7.00
C ALA A 50 -4.31 -3.22 -6.41
N VAL A 51 -3.12 -3.11 -6.99
CA VAL A 51 -2.11 -2.12 -6.56
C VAL A 51 -2.57 -0.70 -6.87
N LYS A 52 -3.11 -0.44 -8.07
CA LYS A 52 -3.66 0.87 -8.46
C LYS A 52 -4.72 1.34 -7.48
N LYS A 53 -5.70 0.48 -7.15
CA LYS A 53 -6.75 0.78 -6.18
C LYS A 53 -6.20 1.12 -4.78
N ALA A 54 -5.09 0.50 -4.39
CA ALA A 54 -4.44 0.83 -3.13
C ALA A 54 -3.72 2.18 -3.18
N LEU A 55 -3.07 2.52 -4.31
CA LEU A 55 -2.38 3.80 -4.51
C LEU A 55 -3.35 4.99 -4.53
N GLU A 56 -4.54 4.84 -5.11
CA GLU A 56 -5.61 5.86 -5.13
C GLU A 56 -6.09 6.27 -3.72
N LEU A 57 -5.80 5.45 -2.70
CA LEU A 57 -6.12 5.75 -1.29
C LEU A 57 -5.03 6.56 -0.58
N THR A 58 -3.93 6.85 -1.28
CA THR A 58 -2.82 7.67 -0.77
C THR A 58 -2.93 9.09 -1.33
N ALA A 59 -2.26 10.05 -0.68
CA ALA A 59 -2.18 11.41 -1.20
C ALA A 59 -1.31 11.53 -2.47
N TRP A 60 -0.57 10.48 -2.85
CA TRP A 60 0.36 10.48 -3.99
C TRP A 60 -0.34 10.62 -5.34
N ASP A 61 -1.55 10.06 -5.49
CA ASP A 61 -2.28 10.01 -6.77
C ASP A 61 -3.28 11.17 -6.94
N LYS A 62 -3.13 12.28 -6.18
CA LYS A 62 -4.00 13.47 -6.24
C LYS A 62 -3.44 14.58 -7.14
N GLY A 63 -2.89 14.20 -8.30
CA GLY A 63 -2.47 15.10 -9.38
C GLY A 63 -3.54 15.26 -10.45
#